data_AF-A0A537SR33-F1
#
_entry.id   AF-A0A537SR33-F1
#
_cell.length_a   1.000
_cell.length_b   1.000
_cell.length_c   1.000
_cell.angle_alpha   90.00
_cell.angle_beta   90.00
_cell.angle_gamma   90.00
#
_symmetry.space_group_name_H-M   'P 1'
#
loop_
_entity.id
_entity.type
_entity.pdbx_description
1 polymer ?
#
loop_
_entity_poly.entity_id
_entity_poly.type
_entity_poly.pdbx_seq_one_letter_code
_entity_poly.pdbx_strand_id
1 'polypeptide(L)'
;MLRVRLKADGRIVEILADGSERALPSPLAEIAEQMRYGRPAGGWVAAARAARGAAADAAYVRGVRARTKLTQAQFAARIGVPIETVRNWEQGKRSPRGPARALLKVIDAAPDVAFAVLSTSKPPQ
;
A
#
# COMPACT_ATOMS: atom_id res chain seq x y z
N MET A 1 19.06 2.72 21.36
CA MET A 1 18.67 1.74 20.31
C MET A 1 18.03 0.54 21.01
N LEU A 2 16.84 0.13 20.59
CA LEU A 2 16.13 -1.03 21.16
C LEU A 2 16.88 -2.32 20.80
N ARG A 3 17.32 -3.11 21.80
CA ARG A 3 17.96 -4.41 21.57
C ARG A 3 16.94 -5.51 21.81
N VAL A 4 16.66 -6.32 20.79
CA VAL A 4 15.65 -7.39 20.85
C VAL A 4 16.23 -8.75 20.51
N ARG A 5 15.64 -9.81 21.08
CA ARG A 5 16.01 -11.22 20.87
C ARG A 5 14.75 -12.06 20.67
N LEU A 6 14.76 -12.93 19.65
CA LEU A 6 13.71 -13.92 19.40
C LEU A 6 14.04 -15.21 20.18
N LYS A 7 13.09 -15.73 20.94
CA LYS A 7 13.20 -16.98 21.70
C LYS A 7 12.71 -18.16 20.86
N ALA A 8 13.13 -19.38 21.25
CA ALA A 8 12.81 -20.62 20.53
C ALA A 8 11.30 -20.94 20.48
N ASP A 9 10.51 -20.35 21.37
CA ASP A 9 9.04 -20.44 21.42
C ASP A 9 8.34 -19.34 20.59
N GLY A 10 9.10 -18.56 19.81
CA GLY A 10 8.58 -17.51 18.94
C GLY A 10 8.34 -16.16 19.62
N ARG A 11 8.62 -16.02 20.93
CA ARG A 11 8.46 -14.74 21.63
C ARG A 11 9.63 -13.79 21.36
N ILE A 12 9.35 -12.50 21.17
CA ILE A 12 10.36 -11.46 21.09
C ILE A 12 10.53 -10.83 22.49
N VAL A 13 11.76 -10.73 22.96
CA VAL A 13 12.10 -10.06 24.23
C VAL A 13 12.99 -8.85 23.93
N GLU A 14 12.81 -7.78 24.68
CA GLU A 14 13.72 -6.65 24.76
C GLU A 14 14.79 -6.93 25.83
N ILE A 15 16.05 -6.66 25.51
CA ILE A 15 17.18 -6.76 26.45
C ILE A 15 17.43 -5.37 27.01
N LEU A 16 17.18 -5.21 28.31
CA LEU A 16 17.37 -3.96 29.04
C LEU A 16 18.87 -3.69 29.31
N ALA A 17 19.19 -2.46 29.73
CA ALA A 17 20.57 -2.03 29.96
C ALA A 17 21.29 -2.82 31.06
N ASP A 18 20.54 -3.39 32.01
CA ASP A 18 21.02 -4.25 33.09
C ASP A 18 21.15 -5.73 32.68
N GLY A 19 20.89 -6.05 31.40
CA GLY A 19 20.94 -7.41 30.87
C GLY A 19 19.69 -8.25 31.18
N SER A 20 18.71 -7.71 31.90
CA SER A 20 17.44 -8.38 32.12
C SER A 20 16.60 -8.41 30.84
N GLU A 21 15.77 -9.44 30.71
CA GLU A 21 14.90 -9.62 29.56
C GLU A 21 13.46 -9.25 29.91
N ARG A 22 12.87 -8.37 29.12
CA ARG A 22 11.45 -8.02 29.20
C ARG A 22 10.73 -8.56 27.98
N ALA A 23 9.69 -9.37 28.16
CA ALA A 23 8.86 -9.81 27.05
C ALA A 23 8.25 -8.59 26.36
N LEU A 24 8.48 -8.45 25.06
CA LEU A 24 7.70 -7.49 24.30
C LEU A 24 6.27 -8.03 24.17
N PRO A 25 5.26 -7.18 24.34
CA PRO A 25 3.89 -7.63 24.21
C PRO A 25 3.71 -8.24 22.82
N SER A 26 3.27 -9.50 22.78
CA SER A 26 2.75 -10.10 21.55
C SER A 26 1.56 -9.28 21.09
N PRO A 27 1.30 -9.15 19.77
CA PRO A 27 0.05 -8.56 19.27
C PRO A 27 -1.19 -9.18 19.94
N LEU A 28 -1.14 -10.46 20.32
CA LEU A 28 -2.21 -11.14 21.07
C LEU A 28 -2.25 -10.78 22.56
N ALA A 29 -1.08 -10.57 23.20
CA ALA A 29 -1.00 -10.15 24.60
C ALA A 29 -1.49 -8.70 24.76
N GLU A 30 -1.18 -7.83 23.80
CA GLU A 30 -1.72 -6.47 23.70
C GLU A 30 -3.24 -6.50 23.53
N ILE A 31 -3.79 -7.39 22.69
CA ILE A 31 -5.24 -7.57 22.54
C ILE A 31 -5.89 -8.00 23.88
N ALA A 32 -5.30 -8.97 24.57
CA ALA A 32 -5.82 -9.47 25.85
C ALA A 32 -5.74 -8.42 26.98
N GLU A 33 -4.68 -7.62 27.00
CA GLU A 33 -4.50 -6.53 27.94
C GLU A 33 -5.43 -5.34 27.63
N GLN A 34 -5.68 -5.05 26.35
CA GLN A 34 -6.65 -4.06 25.88
C GLN A 34 -8.10 -4.43 26.19
N MET A 35 -8.44 -5.73 26.20
CA MET A 35 -9.78 -6.19 26.63
C MET A 35 -10.03 -5.99 28.13
N ARG A 36 -8.97 -5.95 28.96
CA ARG A 36 -9.10 -5.68 30.41
C ARG A 36 -9.23 -4.19 30.76
N TYR A 37 -8.61 -3.29 29.98
CA TYR A 37 -8.49 -1.87 30.36
C TYR A 37 -9.38 -0.90 29.58
N GLY A 38 -10.31 -1.38 28.74
CA GLY A 38 -11.33 -0.52 28.15
C GLY A 38 -10.77 0.59 27.23
N ARG A 39 -10.39 0.17 26.02
CA ARG A 39 -10.17 0.99 24.79
C ARG A 39 -8.94 1.93 24.77
N PRO A 40 -8.28 1.99 23.60
CA PRO A 40 -8.20 3.23 22.86
C PRO A 40 -9.03 3.12 21.58
N ALA A 41 -9.65 4.23 21.17
CA ALA A 41 -10.45 4.35 19.95
C ALA A 41 -9.81 3.59 18.78
N GLY A 42 -10.60 2.84 18.00
CA GLY A 42 -10.15 1.91 16.92
C GLY A 42 -9.35 2.51 15.75
N GLY A 43 -8.73 3.67 15.95
CA GLY A 43 -7.93 4.41 14.97
C GLY A 43 -6.66 3.70 14.53
N TRP A 44 -5.94 2.98 15.41
CA TRP A 44 -4.70 2.30 14.99
C TRP A 44 -4.97 1.07 14.13
N VAL A 45 -6.02 0.28 14.45
CA VAL A 45 -6.45 -0.87 13.63
C VAL A 45 -6.96 -0.38 12.27
N ALA A 46 -7.75 0.69 12.25
CA ALA A 46 -8.21 1.33 11.02
C ALA A 46 -7.04 1.87 10.18
N ALA A 47 -6.06 2.52 10.81
CA ALA A 47 -4.86 3.03 10.15
C ALA A 47 -4.00 1.90 9.57
N ALA A 48 -3.79 0.82 10.31
CA ALA A 48 -3.06 -0.36 9.84
C ALA A 48 -3.78 -1.02 8.65
N ARG A 49 -5.11 -1.12 8.69
CA ARG A 49 -5.92 -1.64 7.58
C ARG A 49 -5.83 -0.72 6.35
N ALA A 50 -5.89 0.60 6.55
CA ALA A 50 -5.76 1.58 5.48
C ALA A 50 -4.37 1.52 4.82
N ALA A 51 -3.30 1.43 5.61
CA ALA A 51 -1.94 1.30 5.10
C ALA A 51 -1.74 0.02 4.27
N ARG A 52 -2.28 -1.12 4.73
CA ARG A 52 -2.28 -2.37 3.95
C ARG A 52 -3.06 -2.22 2.64
N GLY A 53 -4.21 -1.56 2.67
CA GLY A 53 -4.99 -1.26 1.47
C GLY A 53 -4.20 -0.41 0.47
N ALA A 54 -3.56 0.67 0.94
CA ALA A 54 -2.73 1.53 0.09
C ALA A 54 -1.52 0.78 -0.50
N ALA A 55 -0.88 -0.11 0.27
CA ALA A 55 0.22 -0.94 -0.22
C ALA A 55 -0.24 -1.93 -1.30
N ALA A 56 -1.42 -2.54 -1.12
CA ALA A 56 -2.02 -3.44 -2.12
C ALA A 56 -2.39 -2.68 -3.41
N ASP A 57 -3.01 -1.51 -3.30
CA ASP A 57 -3.32 -0.65 -4.43
C ASP A 57 -2.06 -0.22 -5.18
N ALA A 58 -0.99 0.14 -4.47
CA ALA A 58 0.29 0.52 -5.05
C ALA A 58 0.93 -0.64 -5.83
N ALA A 59 0.93 -1.84 -5.25
CA ALA A 59 1.40 -3.04 -5.93
C ALA A 59 0.58 -3.35 -7.19
N TYR A 60 -0.75 -3.18 -7.11
CA TYR A 60 -1.65 -3.36 -8.25
C TYR A 60 -1.32 -2.39 -9.38
N VAL A 61 -1.22 -1.08 -9.11
CA VAL A 61 -0.92 -0.06 -10.13
C VAL A 61 0.43 -0.33 -10.79
N ARG A 62 1.46 -0.66 -10.00
CA ARG A 62 2.79 -1.04 -10.54
C ARG A 62 2.69 -2.25 -11.45
N GLY A 63 1.91 -3.25 -11.05
CA GLY A 63 1.69 -4.47 -11.84
C GLY A 63 1.02 -4.19 -13.18
N VAL A 64 -0.04 -3.38 -13.18
CA VAL A 64 -0.74 -2.96 -14.41
C VAL A 64 0.24 -2.27 -15.36
N ARG A 65 0.98 -1.26 -14.90
CA ARG A 65 1.97 -0.56 -15.74
C ARG A 65 3.07 -1.50 -16.25
N ALA A 66 3.59 -2.37 -15.40
CA ALA A 66 4.67 -3.28 -15.78
C ALA A 66 4.26 -4.22 -16.93
N ARG A 67 3.01 -4.71 -16.93
CA ARG A 67 2.44 -5.52 -18.01
C ARG A 67 2.39 -4.79 -19.35
N THR A 68 2.19 -3.47 -19.33
CA THR A 68 2.18 -2.65 -20.56
C THR A 68 3.59 -2.30 -21.06
N LYS A 69 4.65 -2.66 -20.33
CA LYS A 69 6.05 -2.34 -20.65
C LYS A 69 6.34 -0.83 -20.81
N LEU A 70 5.51 0.02 -20.21
CA LEU A 70 5.68 1.48 -20.26
C LEU A 70 6.45 1.99 -19.04
N THR A 71 7.25 3.05 -19.24
CA THR A 71 7.78 3.82 -18.12
C THR A 71 6.65 4.54 -17.38
N GLN A 72 6.88 5.01 -16.15
CA GLN A 72 5.88 5.80 -15.41
C GLN A 72 5.41 7.04 -16.20
N ALA A 73 6.33 7.72 -16.88
CA ALA A 73 6.02 8.90 -17.69
C ALA A 73 5.14 8.55 -18.89
N GLN A 74 5.49 7.50 -19.63
CA GLN A 74 4.71 7.04 -20.80
C GLN A 74 3.32 6.55 -20.38
N PHE A 75 3.24 5.80 -19.27
CA PHE A 75 1.97 5.33 -18.74
C PHE A 75 1.06 6.48 -18.33
N ALA A 76 1.61 7.47 -17.60
CA ALA A 76 0.89 8.67 -17.19
C ALA A 76 0.35 9.45 -18.39
N ALA A 77 1.19 9.66 -19.41
CA ALA A 77 0.81 10.34 -20.64
C ALA A 77 -0.32 9.60 -21.38
N ARG A 78 -0.24 8.26 -21.48
CA ARG A 78 -1.25 7.43 -22.15
C ARG A 78 -2.62 7.45 -21.48
N ILE A 79 -2.67 7.61 -20.16
CA ILE A 79 -3.94 7.66 -19.41
C ILE A 79 -4.39 9.08 -19.06
N GLY A 80 -3.68 10.09 -19.57
CA GLY A 80 -4.05 11.50 -19.42
C GLY A 80 -3.93 12.07 -18.00
N VAL A 81 -2.96 11.58 -17.19
CA VAL A 81 -2.73 12.09 -15.83
C VAL A 81 -1.31 12.63 -15.66
N PRO A 82 -1.05 13.56 -14.71
CA PRO A 82 0.31 13.96 -14.38
C PRO A 82 1.15 12.79 -13.88
N ILE A 83 2.45 12.76 -14.21
CA ILE A 83 3.38 11.71 -13.74
C ILE A 83 3.39 11.55 -12.22
N GLU A 84 3.26 12.65 -11.48
CA GLU A 84 3.15 12.64 -10.02
C GLU A 84 1.94 11.85 -9.51
N THR A 85 0.85 11.78 -10.27
CA THR A 85 -0.32 10.98 -9.92
C THR A 85 0.03 9.49 -9.92
N VAL A 86 0.68 9.02 -10.99
CA VAL A 86 1.14 7.63 -11.10
C VAL A 86 2.18 7.32 -10.01
N ARG A 87 3.14 8.22 -9.76
CA ARG A 87 4.13 8.06 -8.68
C ARG A 87 3.48 7.93 -7.32
N ASN A 88 2.52 8.80 -7.00
CA ASN A 88 1.80 8.76 -5.73
C ASN A 88 1.01 7.46 -5.56
N TRP A 89 0.41 6.93 -6.63
CA TRP A 89 -0.25 5.63 -6.62
C TRP A 89 0.73 4.48 -6.41
N GLU A 90 1.79 4.42 -7.22
CA GLU A 90 2.78 3.35 -7.16
C GLU A 90 3.60 3.35 -5.86
N GLN A 91 3.65 4.47 -5.13
CA GLN A 91 4.29 4.59 -3.82
C GLN A 91 3.31 4.37 -2.65
N GLY A 92 2.00 4.24 -2.91
CA GLY A 92 0.97 4.10 -1.88
C GLY A 92 0.70 5.39 -1.09
N LYS A 93 1.21 6.54 -1.53
CA LYS A 93 0.89 7.85 -0.93
C LYS A 93 -0.58 8.22 -1.15
N ARG A 94 -1.16 7.75 -2.27
CA ARG A 94 -2.59 7.86 -2.57
C ARG A 94 -3.04 6.57 -3.24
N SER A 95 -4.27 6.14 -3.00
CA SER A 95 -4.91 5.10 -3.80
C SER A 95 -5.64 5.70 -5.01
N PRO A 96 -5.65 5.03 -6.18
CA PRO A 96 -6.58 5.39 -7.26
C PRO A 96 -8.02 5.25 -6.75
N ARG A 97 -8.93 6.12 -7.21
CA ARG A 97 -10.34 6.13 -6.77
C ARG A 97 -11.29 6.21 -7.97
N GLY A 98 -12.51 5.72 -7.79
CA GLY A 98 -13.61 5.85 -8.75
C GLY A 98 -13.18 5.51 -10.19
N PRO A 99 -13.28 6.46 -11.14
CA PRO A 99 -12.91 6.25 -12.55
C PRO A 99 -11.48 5.75 -12.76
N ALA A 100 -10.51 6.20 -11.98
CA ALA A 100 -9.11 5.76 -12.12
C ALA A 100 -8.96 4.26 -11.82
N ARG A 101 -9.69 3.72 -10.83
CA ARG A 101 -9.70 2.27 -10.56
C ARG A 101 -10.35 1.48 -11.68
N ALA A 102 -11.46 2.00 -12.24
CA ALA A 102 -12.12 1.36 -13.37
C ALA A 102 -11.19 1.31 -14.59
N LEU A 103 -10.54 2.44 -14.90
CA LEU A 103 -9.58 2.53 -16.01
C LEU A 103 -8.41 1.57 -15.83
N LEU A 104 -7.81 1.50 -14.64
CA LEU A 104 -6.73 0.56 -14.36
C LEU A 104 -7.16 -0.90 -14.57
N LYS A 105 -8.40 -1.28 -14.20
CA LYS A 105 -8.94 -2.61 -14.47
C LYS A 105 -9.11 -2.89 -15.98
N VAL A 106 -9.57 -1.90 -16.74
CA VAL A 106 -9.72 -2.01 -18.19
C VAL A 106 -8.36 -2.20 -18.85
N ILE A 107 -7.36 -1.39 -18.46
CA ILE A 107 -5.97 -1.51 -18.95
C ILE A 107 -5.36 -2.86 -18.55
N ASP A 108 -5.67 -3.36 -17.36
CA ASP A 108 -5.19 -4.65 -16.88
C ASP A 108 -5.72 -5.82 -17.72
N ALA A 109 -6.99 -5.77 -18.09
CA ALA A 109 -7.66 -6.82 -18.85
C ALA A 109 -7.34 -6.75 -20.36
N ALA A 110 -7.26 -5.54 -20.93
CA ALA A 110 -7.13 -5.33 -22.36
C ALA A 110 -6.30 -4.07 -22.68
N PRO A 111 -4.97 -4.08 -22.45
CA PRO A 111 -4.14 -2.89 -22.57
C PRO A 111 -4.13 -2.31 -24.00
N ASP A 112 -4.10 -3.15 -25.02
CA ASP A 112 -4.07 -2.71 -26.42
C ASP A 112 -5.35 -1.97 -26.82
N VAL A 113 -6.51 -2.52 -26.43
CA VAL A 113 -7.82 -1.89 -26.67
C VAL A 113 -7.93 -0.59 -25.88
N ALA A 114 -7.55 -0.60 -24.60
CA ALA A 114 -7.61 0.58 -23.75
C ALA A 114 -6.79 1.74 -24.35
N PHE A 115 -5.54 1.47 -24.75
CA PHE A 115 -4.69 2.50 -25.33
C PHE A 115 -5.11 2.92 -26.74
N ALA A 116 -5.68 2.02 -27.55
CA ALA A 116 -6.26 2.41 -28.83
C ALA A 116 -7.39 3.42 -28.62
N VAL A 117 -8.31 3.18 -27.68
CA VAL A 117 -9.39 4.12 -27.35
C VAL A 117 -8.85 5.44 -26.81
N LEU A 118 -7.89 5.40 -25.89
CA LEU A 118 -7.29 6.60 -25.29
C LEU A 118 -6.41 7.41 -26.28
N SER A 119 -5.98 6.82 -27.39
CA SER A 119 -5.09 7.45 -28.37
C SER A 119 -5.77 8.44 -29.32
N THR A 120 -7.07 8.71 -29.16
CA THR A 120 -7.76 9.72 -29.95
C THR A 120 -7.28 11.12 -29.56
N SER A 121 -6.37 11.63 -30.38
CA SER A 121 -5.87 13.01 -30.37
C SER A 121 -7.02 14.02 -30.34
N LYS A 122 -6.84 15.07 -29.55
CA LYS A 122 -7.61 16.33 -29.59
C LYS A 122 -7.93 16.71 -31.05
N PRO A 123 -9.19 16.97 -31.45
CA PRO A 123 -9.44 17.58 -32.75
C PRO A 123 -8.72 18.93 -32.80
N PRO A 124 -8.06 19.28 -33.93
CA PRO A 124 -7.39 20.56 -34.05
C PRO A 124 -8.40 21.68 -33.75
N GLN A 125 -8.00 22.61 -32.86
CA GLN A 125 -8.72 23.87 -32.67
C GLN A 125 -8.40 24.81 -33.82
#